data_AF-A0A964PES2-F1
#
_entry.id   AF-A0A964PES2-F1
#
_cell.length_a   1.000
_cell.length_b   1.000
_cell.length_c   1.000
_cell.angle_alpha   90.00
_cell.angle_beta   90.00
_cell.angle_gamma   90.00
#
_symmetry.space_group_name_H-M   'P 1'
#
loop_
_entity.id
_entity.type
_entity.pdbx_description
1 polymer ?
#
loop_
_entity_poly.entity_id
_entity_poly.type
_entity_poly.pdbx_seq_one_letter_code
_entity_poly.pdbx_strand_id
1 'polypeptide(L)'
;MPEQIQYKHLMPKRGSSYRQLYVAGRIRAEVIYRETVGLEPLAPEQVASEYNIPVEAVHEAIDYCIRNKDLLDAERAEETARIKAAGRDRWPYAPKDYKSDA
;
A
#
# COMPACT_ATOMS: atom_id res chain seq x y z
N MET A 1 7.93 23.08 -6.41
CA MET A 1 7.92 22.08 -7.50
C MET A 1 8.20 20.73 -6.84
N PRO A 2 7.29 19.74 -6.88
CA PRO A 2 7.61 18.44 -6.32
C PRO A 2 8.77 17.85 -7.13
N GLU A 3 9.87 17.58 -6.45
CA GLU A 3 11.05 16.92 -7.01
C GLU A 3 10.58 15.59 -7.63
N GLN A 4 10.69 15.45 -8.95
CA GLN A 4 10.36 14.19 -9.62
C GLN A 4 11.45 13.19 -9.28
N ILE A 5 11.31 12.52 -8.14
CA ILE A 5 12.15 11.39 -7.79
C ILE A 5 11.79 10.23 -8.70
N GLN A 6 12.76 9.87 -9.52
CA GLN A 6 12.67 8.70 -10.37
C GLN A 6 13.14 7.48 -9.58
N TYR A 7 12.18 6.75 -9.04
CA TYR A 7 12.42 5.45 -8.42
C TYR A 7 12.78 4.40 -9.49
N LYS A 8 13.75 3.54 -9.19
CA LYS A 8 14.24 2.53 -10.14
C LYS A 8 13.37 1.28 -10.14
N HIS A 9 12.81 0.91 -9.00
CA HIS A 9 12.04 -0.32 -8.80
C HIS A 9 10.54 -0.08 -8.67
N LEU A 10 10.12 1.17 -8.46
CA LEU A 10 8.72 1.57 -8.40
C LEU A 10 8.23 2.11 -9.75
N MET A 11 7.10 1.57 -10.21
CA MET A 11 6.49 1.98 -11.49
C MET A 11 4.96 2.04 -11.40
N PRO A 12 4.30 2.90 -12.18
CA PRO A 12 2.85 2.87 -12.30
C PRO A 12 2.39 1.58 -12.99
N LYS A 13 1.28 1.00 -12.51
CA LYS A 13 0.71 -0.21 -13.10
C LYS A 13 -0.44 0.12 -14.04
N ARG A 14 -0.28 -0.19 -15.34
CA ARG A 14 -1.34 0.03 -16.35
C ARG A 14 -2.58 -0.79 -16.01
N GLY A 15 -3.74 -0.12 -15.97
CA GLY A 15 -5.03 -0.76 -15.65
C GLY A 15 -5.32 -0.90 -14.16
N SER A 16 -4.46 -0.37 -13.28
CA SER A 16 -4.81 -0.21 -11.87
C SER A 16 -5.75 0.98 -11.69
N SER A 17 -6.73 0.85 -10.80
CA SER A 17 -7.53 1.99 -10.31
C SER A 17 -6.75 2.87 -9.33
N TYR A 18 -5.62 2.38 -8.83
CA TYR A 18 -4.76 3.10 -7.89
C TYR A 18 -3.69 3.90 -8.63
N ARG A 19 -3.49 5.14 -8.16
CA ARG A 19 -2.45 6.09 -8.55
C ARG A 19 -1.09 5.76 -7.93
N GLN A 20 -1.04 4.98 -6.85
CA GLN A 20 0.23 4.62 -6.22
C GLN A 20 1.15 3.79 -7.11
N LEU A 21 2.46 3.87 -6.84
CA LEU A 21 3.47 3.07 -7.54
C LEU A 21 3.54 1.63 -7.02
N TYR A 22 4.09 0.76 -7.86
CA TYR A 22 4.19 -0.67 -7.63
C TYR A 22 5.65 -1.14 -7.70
N VAL A 23 6.06 -1.96 -6.73
CA VAL A 23 7.29 -2.73 -6.80
C VAL A 23 7.12 -3.85 -7.82
N ALA A 24 8.04 -3.92 -8.78
CA ALA A 24 8.08 -4.94 -9.83
C ALA A 24 6.75 -5.06 -10.62
N GLY A 25 5.97 -3.97 -10.72
CA GLY A 25 4.68 -3.93 -11.43
C GLY A 25 3.57 -4.81 -10.83
N ARG A 26 3.79 -5.38 -9.65
CA ARG A 26 2.90 -6.38 -9.03
C ARG A 26 2.36 -5.93 -7.69
N ILE A 27 3.25 -5.54 -6.78
CA ILE A 27 2.93 -5.26 -5.38
C ILE A 27 2.87 -3.75 -5.18
N ARG A 28 1.84 -3.26 -4.49
CA ARG A 28 1.70 -1.84 -4.14
C ARG A 28 2.81 -1.40 -3.19
N ALA A 29 3.40 -0.23 -3.40
CA ALA A 29 4.43 0.31 -2.50
C ALA A 29 3.92 0.41 -1.05
N GLU A 30 2.64 0.75 -0.85
CA GLU A 30 2.04 0.83 0.48
C GLU A 30 2.03 -0.52 1.20
N VAL A 31 1.87 -1.64 0.48
CA VAL A 31 1.88 -2.98 1.09
C VAL A 31 3.25 -3.26 1.70
N ILE A 32 4.32 -3.03 0.92
CA ILE A 32 5.70 -3.20 1.38
C ILE A 32 6.02 -2.28 2.58
N TYR A 33 5.58 -1.03 2.52
CA TYR A 33 5.77 -0.09 3.63
C TYR A 33 5.08 -0.56 4.90
N ARG A 34 3.84 -1.06 4.82
CA ARG A 34 3.09 -1.54 5.99
C ARG A 34 3.75 -2.72 6.70
N GLU A 35 4.47 -3.58 5.98
CA GLU A 35 5.25 -4.67 6.61
C GLU A 35 6.38 -4.13 7.48
N THR A 36 6.92 -2.95 7.14
CA THR A 36 8.02 -2.32 7.89
C THR A 36 7.56 -1.45 9.06
N VAL A 37 6.28 -1.05 9.10
CA VAL A 37 5.72 -0.18 10.16
C VAL A 37 4.52 -0.77 10.89
N GLY A 38 4.17 -2.02 10.59
CA GLY A 38 3.01 -2.72 11.11
C GLY A 38 3.14 -3.10 12.59
N LEU A 39 2.20 -3.94 13.05
CA LEU A 39 2.19 -4.45 14.44
C LEU A 39 3.45 -5.29 14.76
N GLU A 40 3.93 -6.03 13.77
CA GLU A 40 5.18 -6.80 13.82
C GLU A 40 6.09 -6.26 12.71
N PRO A 41 6.79 -5.14 12.93
CA PRO A 41 7.57 -4.51 11.89
C PRO A 41 8.76 -5.39 11.52
N LEU A 42 8.84 -5.76 10.24
CA LEU A 42 9.94 -6.53 9.69
C LEU A 42 11.08 -5.62 9.25
N ALA A 43 12.31 -6.11 9.37
CA ALA A 43 13.47 -5.43 8.80
C ALA A 43 13.36 -5.39 7.26
N PRO A 44 13.84 -4.33 6.59
CA PRO A 44 13.78 -4.22 5.13
C PRO A 44 14.34 -5.44 4.38
N GLU A 45 15.39 -6.06 4.92
CA GLU A 45 16.02 -7.27 4.37
C GLU A 45 15.11 -8.49 4.47
N GLN A 46 14.33 -8.59 5.55
CA GLN A 46 13.36 -9.68 5.73
C GLN A 46 12.20 -9.52 4.75
N VAL A 47 11.66 -8.31 4.63
CA VAL A 47 10.61 -8.01 3.64
C VAL A 47 11.09 -8.29 2.22
N ALA A 48 12.33 -7.91 1.89
CA ALA A 48 12.95 -8.21 0.60
C ALA A 48 12.98 -9.72 0.32
N SER A 49 13.37 -10.52 1.32
CA SER A 49 13.39 -11.99 1.23
C SER A 49 12.00 -12.59 1.07
N GLU A 50 11.03 -12.19 1.90
CA GLU A 50 9.67 -12.73 1.88
C GLU A 50 8.92 -12.43 0.58
N TYR A 51 9.08 -11.20 0.07
CA TYR A 51 8.45 -10.76 -1.18
C TYR A 51 9.28 -11.07 -2.42
N ASN A 52 10.49 -11.63 -2.25
CA ASN A 52 11.46 -11.93 -3.31
C ASN A 52 11.71 -10.70 -4.22
N ILE A 53 12.04 -9.57 -3.60
CA ILE A 53 12.36 -8.29 -4.24
C ILE A 53 13.71 -7.75 -3.75
N PRO A 54 14.38 -6.86 -4.49
CA PRO A 54 15.60 -6.21 -4.02
C PRO A 54 15.34 -5.37 -2.75
N VAL A 55 16.31 -5.33 -1.82
CA VAL A 55 16.20 -4.52 -0.60
C VAL A 55 16.10 -3.03 -0.93
N GLU A 56 16.72 -2.59 -2.01
CA GLU A 56 16.63 -1.23 -2.53
C GLU A 56 15.18 -0.89 -2.91
N ALA A 57 14.42 -1.85 -3.45
CA ALA A 57 13.01 -1.64 -3.77
C ALA A 57 12.15 -1.46 -2.51
N VAL A 58 12.54 -2.09 -1.39
CA VAL A 58 11.89 -1.87 -0.08
C VAL A 58 12.19 -0.47 0.42
N HIS A 59 13.44 -0.02 0.36
CA HIS A 59 13.81 1.34 0.73
C HIS A 59 13.12 2.41 -0.13
N GLU A 60 13.04 2.19 -1.44
CA GLU A 60 12.30 3.08 -2.34
C GLU A 60 10.80 3.11 -1.98
N ALA A 61 10.20 1.96 -1.66
CA ALA A 61 8.81 1.90 -1.23
C ALA A 61 8.57 2.67 0.08
N ILE A 62 9.48 2.56 1.05
CA ILE A 62 9.43 3.32 2.31
C ILE A 62 9.50 4.83 2.04
N ASP A 63 10.51 5.28 1.30
CA ASP A 63 10.69 6.70 0.97
C ASP A 63 9.48 7.26 0.19
N TYR A 64 9.00 6.51 -0.81
CA TYR A 64 7.80 6.85 -1.57
C TYR A 64 6.58 7.02 -0.66
N CYS A 65 6.34 6.08 0.27
CA CYS A 65 5.17 6.11 1.14
C CYS A 65 5.23 7.27 2.15
N ILE A 66 6.42 7.59 2.66
CA ILE A 66 6.61 8.72 3.58
C ILE A 66 6.31 10.04 2.86
N ARG A 67 6.79 10.21 1.62
CA ARG A 67 6.60 11.44 0.83
C ARG A 67 5.18 11.60 0.30
N ASN A 68 4.50 10.49 0.02
CA ASN A 68 3.18 10.48 -0.61
C ASN A 68 2.07 10.07 0.37
N LYS A 69 2.27 10.32 1.67
CA LYS A 69 1.32 9.93 2.72
C LYS A 69 -0.10 10.42 2.42
N ASP A 70 -0.27 11.67 2.01
CA ASP A 70 -1.59 12.24 1.70
C ASP A 70 -2.29 11.52 0.54
N LEU A 71 -1.53 11.09 -0.48
CA LEU A 71 -2.05 10.29 -1.59
C LEU A 71 -2.53 8.93 -1.10
N LEU A 72 -1.73 8.25 -0.27
CA LEU A 72 -2.06 6.93 0.26
C LEU A 72 -3.27 6.98 1.20
N ASP A 73 -3.37 8.02 2.03
CA ASP A 73 -4.51 8.22 2.92
C ASP A 73 -5.79 8.51 2.12
N ALA A 74 -5.72 9.29 1.04
CA ALA A 74 -6.84 9.50 0.12
C ALA A 74 -7.28 8.19 -0.57
N GLU A 75 -6.33 7.40 -1.10
CA GLU A 75 -6.66 6.11 -1.72
C GLU A 75 -7.28 5.12 -0.72
N ARG A 76 -6.82 5.12 0.53
CA ARG A 76 -7.41 4.29 1.59
C ARG A 76 -8.83 4.73 1.94
N ALA A 77 -9.08 6.04 1.99
CA ALA A 77 -10.41 6.58 2.22
C ALA A 77 -11.38 6.23 1.08
N GLU A 78 -10.93 6.36 -0.17
CA GLU A 78 -11.69 5.96 -1.37
C GLU A 78 -12.03 4.47 -1.36
N GLU A 79 -11.05 3.60 -1.05
CA GLU A 79 -11.28 2.16 -0.96
C GLU A 79 -12.24 1.79 0.17
N THR A 80 -12.11 2.45 1.33
CA THR A 80 -13.03 2.27 2.46
C THR A 80 -14.45 2.67 2.09
N ALA A 81 -14.62 3.81 1.42
CA ALA A 81 -15.91 4.28 0.93
C ALA A 81 -16.51 3.31 -0.10
N ARG A 82 -15.69 2.74 -0.99
CA ARG A 82 -16.12 1.74 -1.97
C ARG A 82 -16.57 0.44 -1.31
N ILE A 83 -15.85 -0.05 -0.30
CA ILE A 83 -16.21 -1.24 0.47
C ILE A 83 -17.55 -1.02 1.19
N LYS A 84 -17.72 0.13 1.86
CA LYS A 84 -18.96 0.53 2.53
C LYS A 84 -20.13 0.66 1.56
N ALA A 85 -19.92 1.31 0.41
CA ALA A 85 -20.96 1.47 -0.62
C ALA A 85 -21.39 0.12 -1.24
N ALA A 86 -20.47 -0.84 -1.32
CA ALA A 86 -20.76 -2.20 -1.79
C ALA A 86 -21.38 -3.10 -0.70
N GLY A 87 -21.56 -2.62 0.53
CA GLY A 87 -22.06 -3.40 1.68
C GLY A 87 -21.14 -4.54 2.10
N ARG A 88 -19.87 -4.50 1.69
CA ARG A 88 -18.86 -5.53 1.97
C ARG A 88 -18.21 -5.38 3.36
N ASP A 89 -18.55 -4.30 4.04
CA ASP A 89 -18.25 -4.05 5.46
C ASP A 89 -19.19 -4.81 6.41
N ARG A 90 -20.15 -5.60 5.90
CA ARG A 90 -21.16 -6.31 6.69
C ARG A 90 -21.18 -7.82 6.39
N TRP A 91 -21.82 -8.59 7.27
CA TRP A 91 -22.09 -10.01 7.03
C TRP A 91 -22.81 -10.22 5.67
N PRO A 92 -22.42 -11.22 4.85
CA PRO A 92 -21.51 -12.35 5.12
C PRO A 92 -20.03 -12.10 4.80
N TYR A 93 -19.64 -10.89 4.39
CA TYR A 93 -18.28 -10.59 3.94
C TYR A 93 -17.34 -10.14 5.07
N ALA A 94 -17.90 -9.53 6.12
CA ALA A 94 -17.22 -9.19 7.35
C ALA A 94 -17.68 -10.10 8.51
N PRO A 95 -16.85 -10.28 9.57
CA PRO A 95 -17.26 -10.99 10.78
C PRO A 95 -18.58 -10.46 11.32
N LYS A 96 -19.43 -11.34 11.88
CA LYS A 96 -20.78 -10.97 12.37
C LYS A 96 -20.76 -9.83 13.38
N ASP A 97 -19.71 -9.79 14.19
CA ASP A 97 -19.53 -8.81 15.26
C ASP A 97 -18.72 -7.58 14.82
N TYR A 98 -18.40 -7.48 13.52
CA TYR A 98 -17.71 -6.32 12.97
C TYR A 98 -18.64 -5.11 13.01
N LYS A 99 -18.33 -4.17 13.90
CA LYS A 99 -18.92 -2.83 13.89
C LYS A 99 -17.96 -1.94 13.13
N SER A 100 -18.36 -1.50 11.93
CA SER A 100 -17.63 -0.45 11.24
C SER A 100 -17.66 0.79 12.13
N ASP A 101 -16.50 1.31 12.52
CA ASP A 101 -16.40 2.63 13.15
C ASP A 101 -17.04 3.65 12.18
N ALA A 102 -18.13 4.26 12.66
CA ALA A 102 -18.99 5.16 11.91
C ALA A 102 -18.64 6.60 12.25
#